data_AF-A0A517SJR6-F1
#
_entry.id   AF-A0A517SJR6-F1
#
_cell.length_a   1.000
_cell.length_b   1.000
_cell.length_c   1.000
_cell.angle_alpha   90.00
_cell.angle_beta   90.00
_cell.angle_gamma   90.00
#
_symmetry.space_group_name_H-M   'P 1'
#
loop_
_entity.id
_entity.type
_entity.pdbx_description
1 polymer ?
#
loop_
_entity_poly.entity_id
_entity_poly.type
_entity_poly.pdbx_seq_one_letter_code
_entity_poly.pdbx_strand_id
1 'polypeptide(L)'
;MSEIRESEADLVGRAQAALSNCSWTVGECAAQWTQRYAKGRTDGDFGNLIGLSGDQVYQRRRVAETFGDVKDEYKNLKWSHFYTALTWDDAAECLRWADDMQATIVEMRAWRRAQHGEDLTEAAGDEAPPFDPLVEFMSAESRPVRDYDDGSESIGRPSERGPREAGEREPVAMASTVARQSGEPEEYAPFGKGARGPVPEASSRTAAVSTEQNLKRITAALEKCNSTLTPAVLEEFADLPMSLKQRFLKAVKDLSSKADGLE
;
A
#
# COMPACT_ATOMS: atom_id res chain seq x y z
N MET A 1 0.84 -37.68 9.08
CA MET A 1 1.35 -36.43 9.68
C MET A 1 0.21 -35.45 9.67
N SER A 2 -0.35 -35.13 10.84
CA SER A 2 -1.40 -34.11 10.95
C SER A 2 -0.76 -32.75 10.66
N GLU A 3 -1.16 -32.09 9.57
CA GLU A 3 -0.80 -30.69 9.31
C GLU A 3 -1.23 -29.87 10.53
N ILE A 4 -0.26 -29.26 11.22
CA ILE A 4 -0.56 -28.25 12.23
C ILE A 4 -1.12 -27.05 11.45
N ARG A 5 -2.44 -26.96 11.40
CA ARG A 5 -3.13 -25.82 10.79
C ARG A 5 -2.92 -24.61 11.69
N GLU A 6 -2.13 -23.66 11.21
CA GLU A 6 -1.99 -22.36 11.88
C GLU A 6 -3.35 -21.71 12.08
N SER A 7 -3.57 -21.23 13.30
CA SER A 7 -4.77 -20.48 13.66
C SER A 7 -4.76 -19.09 13.03
N GLU A 8 -5.92 -18.43 13.05
CA GLU A 8 -6.02 -17.02 12.62
C GLU A 8 -5.09 -16.10 13.45
N ALA A 9 -5.00 -16.33 14.76
CA ALA A 9 -4.13 -15.55 15.64
C ALA A 9 -2.64 -15.73 15.30
N ASP A 10 -2.22 -16.94 14.91
CA ASP A 10 -0.83 -17.20 14.52
C ASP A 10 -0.44 -16.43 13.25
N LEU A 11 -1.36 -16.35 12.28
CA LEU A 11 -1.17 -15.60 11.03
C LEU A 11 -1.06 -14.10 11.28
N VAL A 12 -1.93 -13.56 12.14
CA VAL A 12 -1.91 -12.15 12.53
C VAL A 12 -0.63 -11.82 13.28
N GLY A 13 -0.25 -12.64 14.28
CA GLY A 13 0.96 -12.42 15.07
C GLY A 13 2.24 -12.48 14.23
N ARG A 14 2.35 -13.42 13.30
CA ARG A 14 3.49 -13.51 12.39
C ARG A 14 3.55 -12.33 11.42
N ALA A 15 2.42 -11.89 10.90
CA ALA A 15 2.35 -10.72 10.04
C ALA A 15 2.77 -9.44 10.80
N GLN A 16 2.29 -9.25 12.03
CA GLN A 16 2.68 -8.13 12.90
C GLN A 16 4.19 -8.11 13.16
N ALA A 17 4.78 -9.26 13.47
CA ALA A 17 6.24 -9.39 13.69
C ALA A 17 7.06 -9.09 12.41
N ALA A 18 6.47 -9.26 11.23
CA ALA A 18 7.13 -9.09 9.94
C ALA A 18 6.97 -7.69 9.32
N LEU A 19 6.17 -6.79 9.90
CA LEU A 19 5.78 -5.50 9.31
C LEU A 19 6.97 -4.65 8.83
N SER A 20 8.03 -4.59 9.62
CA SER A 20 9.20 -3.75 9.33
C SER A 20 10.23 -4.41 8.42
N ASN A 21 10.24 -5.73 8.34
CA ASN A 21 11.42 -6.47 7.87
C ASN A 21 11.14 -7.50 6.77
N CYS A 22 9.88 -7.90 6.54
CA CYS A 22 9.60 -8.95 5.56
C CYS A 22 8.22 -8.82 4.88
N SER A 23 8.18 -8.08 3.77
CA SER A 23 6.97 -7.95 2.93
C SER A 23 6.43 -9.29 2.41
N TRP A 24 7.31 -10.26 2.17
CA TRP A 24 6.94 -11.62 1.76
C TRP A 24 6.11 -12.33 2.83
N THR A 25 6.58 -12.35 4.07
CA THR A 25 5.86 -12.99 5.17
C THR A 25 4.49 -12.37 5.39
N VAL A 26 4.38 -11.03 5.32
CA VAL A 26 3.07 -10.36 5.42
C VAL A 26 2.13 -10.81 4.30
N GLY A 27 2.62 -10.87 3.06
CA GLY A 27 1.84 -11.33 1.90
C GLY A 27 1.39 -12.79 2.02
N GLU A 28 2.26 -13.68 2.46
CA GLU A 28 1.96 -15.10 2.69
C GLU A 28 0.91 -15.28 3.82
N CYS A 29 1.06 -14.53 4.92
CA CYS A 29 0.08 -14.54 6.01
C CYS A 29 -1.28 -14.06 5.51
N ALA A 30 -1.32 -12.97 4.74
CA ALA A 30 -2.53 -12.43 4.16
C ALA A 30 -3.19 -13.43 3.20
N ALA A 31 -2.42 -14.10 2.33
CA ALA A 31 -2.94 -15.13 1.43
C ALA A 31 -3.59 -16.28 2.19
N GLN A 32 -2.90 -16.82 3.20
CA GLN A 32 -3.41 -17.91 4.03
C GLN A 32 -4.64 -17.49 4.85
N TRP A 33 -4.63 -16.27 5.40
CA TRP A 33 -5.75 -15.72 6.15
C TRP A 33 -6.97 -15.53 5.27
N THR A 34 -6.80 -14.94 4.08
CA THR A 34 -7.89 -14.72 3.14
C THR A 34 -8.49 -16.03 2.65
N GLN A 35 -7.65 -17.04 2.39
CA GLN A 35 -8.11 -18.36 1.95
C GLN A 35 -8.89 -19.12 3.04
N ARG A 36 -8.50 -19.00 4.31
CA ARG A 36 -9.00 -19.86 5.41
C ARG A 36 -10.00 -19.18 6.33
N TYR A 37 -9.84 -17.88 6.55
CA TYR A 37 -10.47 -17.17 7.67
C TYR A 37 -11.26 -15.92 7.24
N ALA A 38 -11.12 -15.41 6.01
CA ALA A 38 -11.83 -14.21 5.56
C ALA A 38 -13.34 -14.27 5.85
N LYS A 39 -14.05 -15.32 5.41
CA LYS A 39 -15.50 -15.49 5.66
C LYS A 39 -16.34 -14.23 5.35
N GLY A 40 -16.02 -13.53 4.26
CA GLY A 40 -16.64 -12.26 3.87
C GLY A 40 -15.90 -11.01 4.32
N ARG A 41 -14.87 -11.14 5.16
CA ARG A 41 -13.89 -10.09 5.45
C ARG A 41 -12.91 -9.90 4.28
N THR A 42 -12.28 -8.74 4.25
CA THR A 42 -11.44 -8.23 3.15
C THR A 42 -10.00 -8.02 3.61
N ASP A 43 -9.09 -7.71 2.67
CA ASP A 43 -7.72 -7.28 3.00
C ASP A 43 -7.69 -6.05 3.91
N GLY A 44 -8.73 -5.20 3.86
CA GLY A 44 -8.88 -4.08 4.79
C GLY A 44 -9.08 -4.54 6.24
N ASP A 45 -9.85 -5.61 6.45
CA ASP A 45 -10.06 -6.18 7.77
C ASP A 45 -8.78 -6.83 8.32
N PHE A 46 -8.03 -7.55 7.47
CA PHE A 46 -6.72 -8.08 7.86
C PHE A 46 -5.72 -6.95 8.13
N GLY A 47 -5.72 -5.91 7.29
CA GLY A 47 -4.91 -4.71 7.48
C GLY A 47 -5.17 -4.04 8.82
N ASN A 48 -6.43 -3.92 9.24
CA ASN A 48 -6.80 -3.40 10.56
C ASN A 48 -6.20 -4.22 11.72
N LEU A 49 -6.09 -5.54 11.58
CA LEU A 49 -5.50 -6.41 12.60
C LEU A 49 -3.98 -6.21 12.72
N ILE A 50 -3.30 -5.87 11.62
CA ILE A 50 -1.83 -5.77 11.57
C ILE A 50 -1.31 -4.33 11.47
N GLY A 51 -2.19 -3.33 11.44
CA GLY A 51 -1.81 -1.92 11.34
C GLY A 51 -1.40 -1.45 9.93
N LEU A 52 -1.84 -2.14 8.88
CA LEU A 52 -1.65 -1.74 7.48
C LEU A 52 -2.97 -1.32 6.83
N SER A 53 -2.90 -0.52 5.76
CA SER A 53 -4.05 -0.28 4.90
C SER A 53 -4.40 -1.53 4.09
N GLY A 54 -5.67 -1.67 3.73
CA GLY A 54 -6.12 -2.80 2.90
C GLY A 54 -5.41 -2.88 1.55
N ASP A 55 -5.00 -1.75 0.97
CA ASP A 55 -4.24 -1.71 -0.27
C ASP A 55 -2.82 -2.27 -0.08
N GLN A 56 -2.14 -1.89 1.00
CA GLN A 56 -0.79 -2.39 1.32
C GLN A 56 -0.78 -3.92 1.51
N VAL A 57 -1.83 -4.45 2.16
CA VAL A 57 -2.05 -5.89 2.34
C VAL A 57 -2.35 -6.56 1.00
N TYR A 58 -3.28 -6.01 0.23
CA TYR A 58 -3.68 -6.53 -1.07
C TYR A 58 -2.47 -6.67 -2.00
N GLN A 59 -1.62 -5.66 -2.11
CA GLN A 59 -0.42 -5.70 -2.94
C GLN A 59 0.55 -6.81 -2.52
N ARG A 60 0.84 -6.93 -1.21
CA ARG A 60 1.72 -7.97 -0.67
C ARG A 60 1.16 -9.36 -0.89
N ARG A 61 -0.15 -9.54 -0.68
CA ARG A 61 -0.85 -10.78 -0.95
C ARG A 61 -0.77 -11.15 -2.43
N ARG A 62 -1.04 -10.22 -3.35
CA ARG A 62 -0.95 -10.46 -4.80
C ARG A 62 0.44 -10.91 -5.25
N VAL A 63 1.49 -10.29 -4.73
CA VAL A 63 2.88 -10.70 -5.02
C VAL A 63 3.16 -12.11 -4.46
N ALA A 64 2.74 -12.40 -3.23
CA ALA A 64 2.92 -13.71 -2.61
C ALA A 64 2.16 -14.82 -3.36
N GLU A 65 0.92 -14.56 -3.80
CA GLU A 65 0.12 -15.50 -4.59
C GLU A 65 0.70 -15.77 -5.98
N THR A 66 1.35 -14.77 -6.58
CA THR A 66 1.81 -14.84 -7.97
C THR A 66 3.23 -15.40 -8.10
N PHE A 67 4.10 -15.08 -7.15
CA PHE A 67 5.53 -15.41 -7.21
C PHE A 67 6.05 -16.17 -5.99
N GLY A 68 5.20 -16.50 -5.02
CA GLY A 68 5.62 -17.09 -3.74
C GLY A 68 6.25 -18.48 -3.89
N ASP A 69 5.93 -19.20 -4.95
CA ASP A 69 6.47 -20.51 -5.30
C ASP A 69 7.86 -20.43 -5.97
N VAL A 70 8.13 -19.36 -6.73
CA VAL A 70 9.39 -19.17 -7.48
C VAL A 70 10.36 -18.19 -6.84
N LYS A 71 9.95 -17.43 -5.80
CA LYS A 71 10.78 -16.36 -5.20
C LYS A 71 12.17 -16.83 -4.75
N ASP A 72 12.28 -18.07 -4.28
CA ASP A 72 13.52 -18.64 -3.74
C ASP A 72 14.52 -19.03 -4.84
N GLU A 73 14.09 -19.04 -6.10
CA GLU A 73 14.97 -19.20 -7.26
C GLU A 73 15.81 -17.94 -7.50
N TYR A 74 15.31 -16.76 -7.11
CA TYR A 74 15.93 -15.46 -7.34
C TYR A 74 16.56 -14.90 -6.06
N LYS A 75 17.84 -15.23 -5.82
CA LYS A 75 18.51 -14.98 -4.53
C LYS A 75 18.87 -13.51 -4.29
N ASN A 76 19.01 -12.73 -5.35
CA ASN A 76 19.45 -11.34 -5.27
C ASN A 76 18.29 -10.34 -5.35
N LEU A 77 17.07 -10.83 -5.65
CA LEU A 77 15.91 -9.99 -5.84
C LEU A 77 15.18 -9.69 -4.53
N LYS A 78 14.66 -8.47 -4.43
CA LYS A 78 13.82 -8.03 -3.32
C LYS A 78 12.37 -8.12 -3.74
N TRP A 79 11.46 -8.18 -2.75
CA TRP A 79 10.01 -8.15 -2.98
C TRP A 79 9.57 -7.04 -3.96
N SER A 80 10.22 -5.88 -3.93
CA SER A 80 9.96 -4.74 -4.80
C SER A 80 10.20 -5.01 -6.30
N HIS A 81 11.12 -5.92 -6.65
CA HIS A 81 11.31 -6.37 -8.04
C HIS A 81 10.08 -7.13 -8.53
N PHE A 82 9.59 -8.09 -7.72
CA PHE A 82 8.40 -8.87 -8.03
C PHE A 82 7.14 -8.01 -8.07
N TYR A 83 7.00 -7.07 -7.14
CA TYR A 83 5.90 -6.10 -7.17
C TYR A 83 5.90 -5.30 -8.48
N THR A 84 7.06 -4.83 -8.92
CA THR A 84 7.18 -4.10 -10.18
C THR A 84 6.80 -4.96 -11.38
N ALA A 85 7.19 -6.24 -11.37
CA ALA A 85 6.91 -7.17 -12.46
C ALA A 85 5.50 -7.79 -12.42
N LEU A 86 4.68 -7.48 -11.41
CA LEU A 86 3.39 -8.14 -11.16
C LEU A 86 2.41 -8.00 -12.33
N THR A 87 2.48 -6.91 -13.08
CA THR A 87 1.60 -6.62 -14.23
C THR A 87 2.29 -6.85 -15.58
N TRP A 88 3.51 -7.37 -15.58
CA TRP A 88 4.28 -7.61 -16.81
C TRP A 88 4.00 -9.01 -17.35
N ASP A 89 3.77 -9.08 -18.66
CA ASP A 89 3.58 -10.31 -19.42
C ASP A 89 4.88 -11.12 -19.56
N ASP A 90 6.02 -10.43 -19.58
CA ASP A 90 7.39 -10.95 -19.66
C ASP A 90 8.11 -10.95 -18.30
N ALA A 91 7.36 -10.98 -17.19
CA ALA A 91 7.88 -10.92 -15.83
C ALA A 91 9.00 -11.94 -15.56
N ALA A 92 8.84 -13.19 -16.01
CA ALA A 92 9.81 -14.26 -15.77
C ALA A 92 11.17 -13.99 -16.43
N GLU A 93 11.17 -13.39 -17.63
CA GLU A 93 12.40 -13.05 -18.35
C GLU A 93 13.08 -11.85 -17.69
N CYS A 94 12.30 -10.82 -17.36
CA CYS A 94 12.79 -9.63 -16.66
C CYS A 94 13.40 -9.94 -15.29
N LEU A 95 12.72 -10.78 -14.48
CA LEU A 95 13.20 -11.17 -13.16
C LEU A 95 14.48 -12.00 -13.25
N ARG A 96 14.55 -12.94 -14.20
CA ARG A 96 15.76 -13.75 -14.41
C ARG A 96 16.94 -12.88 -14.79
N TRP A 97 16.76 -11.99 -15.76
CA TRP A 97 17.81 -11.05 -16.16
C TRP A 97 18.25 -10.17 -14.98
N ALA A 98 17.30 -9.66 -14.19
CA ALA A 98 17.62 -8.83 -13.04
C ALA A 98 18.38 -9.59 -11.94
N ASP A 99 18.07 -10.87 -11.72
CA ASP A 99 18.78 -11.68 -10.72
C ASP A 99 20.22 -12.01 -11.18
N ASP A 100 20.38 -12.39 -12.45
CA ASP A 100 21.67 -12.69 -13.07
C ASP A 100 22.60 -11.47 -13.06
N MET A 101 22.06 -10.29 -13.39
CA MET A 101 22.81 -9.03 -13.47
C MET A 101 22.86 -8.27 -12.15
N GLN A 102 22.18 -8.76 -11.11
CA GLN A 102 22.00 -8.05 -9.83
C GLN A 102 21.45 -6.62 -10.03
N ALA A 103 20.54 -6.47 -10.98
CA ALA A 103 20.05 -5.19 -11.45
C ALA A 103 19.08 -4.55 -10.43
N THR A 104 19.13 -3.22 -10.35
CA THR A 104 18.11 -2.42 -9.67
C THR A 104 16.78 -2.46 -10.44
N ILE A 105 15.68 -2.06 -9.79
CA ILE A 105 14.35 -1.98 -10.44
C ILE A 105 14.37 -1.03 -11.64
N VAL A 106 15.14 0.06 -11.55
CA VAL A 106 15.27 1.04 -12.64
C VAL A 106 15.95 0.41 -13.85
N GLU A 107 17.03 -0.34 -13.62
CA GLU A 107 17.73 -1.07 -14.69
C GLU A 107 16.85 -2.18 -15.27
N MET A 108 16.10 -2.90 -14.45
CA MET A 108 15.14 -3.92 -14.90
C MET A 108 14.06 -3.32 -15.81
N ARG A 109 13.49 -2.15 -15.44
CA ARG A 109 12.53 -1.41 -16.28
C ARG A 109 13.16 -0.95 -17.58
N ALA A 110 14.37 -0.38 -17.51
CA ALA A 110 15.08 0.09 -18.70
C ALA A 110 15.43 -1.06 -19.66
N TRP A 111 15.86 -2.20 -19.12
CA TRP A 111 16.14 -3.39 -19.91
C TRP A 111 14.89 -3.93 -20.60
N ARG A 112 13.75 -4.03 -19.88
CA ARG A 112 12.47 -4.44 -20.45
C ARG A 112 12.09 -3.57 -21.64
N ARG A 113 12.16 -2.25 -21.48
CA ARG A 113 11.89 -1.29 -22.58
C ARG A 113 12.81 -1.49 -23.78
N ALA A 114 14.09 -1.73 -23.52
CA ALA A 114 15.06 -2.02 -24.58
C ALA A 114 14.69 -3.31 -25.35
N GLN A 115 14.12 -4.33 -24.70
CA GLN A 115 13.67 -5.55 -25.38
C GLN A 115 12.43 -5.32 -26.26
N HIS A 116 11.52 -4.44 -25.85
CA HIS A 116 10.33 -4.06 -26.63
C HIS A 116 10.60 -3.01 -27.71
N GLY A 117 11.84 -2.53 -27.83
CA GLY A 117 12.21 -1.50 -28.81
C GLY A 117 11.69 -0.10 -28.49
N GLU A 118 11.33 0.15 -27.23
CA GLU A 118 10.91 1.46 -26.74
C GLU A 118 12.12 2.42 -26.63
N ASP A 119 11.90 3.71 -26.89
CA ASP A 119 12.95 4.73 -26.83
C ASP A 119 13.36 5.00 -25.37
N LEU A 120 14.61 4.64 -25.03
CA LEU A 120 15.19 4.81 -23.70
C LEU A 120 15.46 6.27 -23.32
N THR A 121 15.31 7.21 -24.26
CA THR A 121 15.45 8.65 -24.01
C THR A 121 14.13 9.31 -23.58
N GLU A 122 13.00 8.64 -23.79
CA GLU A 122 11.71 9.09 -23.27
C GLU A 122 11.63 8.79 -21.77
N ALA A 123 11.25 9.81 -20.99
CA ALA A 123 11.00 9.61 -19.56
C ALA A 123 9.94 8.53 -19.41
N ALA A 124 10.19 7.57 -18.50
CA ALA A 124 9.28 6.49 -18.14
C ALA A 124 7.83 6.98 -18.09
N GLY A 125 7.09 6.83 -19.20
CA GLY A 125 5.74 7.35 -19.31
C GLY A 125 4.84 6.62 -18.33
N ASP A 126 4.39 7.30 -17.29
CA ASP A 126 3.29 6.97 -16.35
C ASP A 126 3.17 5.53 -15.81
N GLU A 127 4.18 4.69 -16.02
CA GLU A 127 4.24 3.29 -15.57
C GLU A 127 4.99 3.19 -14.23
N ALA A 128 5.04 4.29 -13.48
CA ALA A 128 5.26 4.18 -12.05
C ALA A 128 3.97 3.59 -11.49
N PRO A 129 4.00 2.39 -10.87
CA PRO A 129 2.84 1.94 -10.12
C PRO A 129 2.41 3.06 -9.17
N PRO A 130 1.11 3.20 -8.86
CA PRO A 130 0.59 4.25 -7.96
C PRO A 130 1.23 4.24 -6.56
N PHE A 131 2.12 3.29 -6.35
CA PHE A 131 2.80 2.93 -5.15
C PHE A 131 4.29 2.69 -5.48
N ASP A 132 5.17 3.60 -5.09
CA ASP A 132 6.63 3.35 -5.16
C ASP A 132 7.03 2.55 -3.91
N PRO A 133 7.45 1.27 -4.05
CA PRO A 133 7.88 0.46 -2.91
C PRO A 133 9.02 1.10 -2.11
N LEU A 134 9.84 1.93 -2.78
CA LEU A 134 10.93 2.66 -2.14
C LEU A 134 10.39 3.75 -1.20
N VAL A 135 9.28 4.39 -1.56
CA VAL A 135 8.63 5.43 -0.76
C VAL A 135 7.87 4.83 0.42
N GLU A 136 7.18 3.70 0.24
CA GLU A 136 6.48 3.06 1.36
C GLU A 136 7.40 2.42 2.38
N PHE A 137 8.50 1.80 1.94
CA PHE A 137 9.51 1.29 2.88
C PHE A 137 10.04 2.40 3.79
N MET A 138 10.00 3.65 3.33
CA MET A 138 10.34 4.84 4.11
C MET A 138 9.16 5.46 4.89
N SER A 139 7.91 5.10 4.57
CA SER A 139 6.67 5.69 5.11
C SER A 139 5.88 4.75 6.03
N ALA A 140 6.38 3.55 6.35
CA ALA A 140 5.82 2.72 7.41
C ALA A 140 6.01 3.39 8.78
N GLU A 141 5.21 4.41 9.08
CA GLU A 141 5.06 4.94 10.43
C GLU A 141 4.34 3.87 11.25
N SER A 142 5.06 3.28 12.22
CA SER A 142 4.50 2.38 13.22
C SER A 142 3.34 3.05 13.95
N ARG A 143 2.11 2.73 13.56
CA ARG A 143 0.94 3.02 14.37
C ARG A 143 0.96 2.10 15.59
N PRO A 144 0.73 2.60 16.81
CA PRO A 144 0.70 1.75 17.99
C PRO A 144 -0.41 0.70 17.81
N VAL A 145 -0.02 -0.57 17.95
CA VAL A 145 -0.93 -1.73 17.92
C VAL A 145 -1.97 -1.53 19.01
N ARG A 146 -3.24 -1.60 18.64
CA ARG A 146 -4.35 -1.54 19.59
C ARG A 146 -4.53 -2.93 20.17
N ASP A 147 -4.13 -3.10 21.43
CA ASP A 147 -4.33 -4.34 22.16
C ASP A 147 -5.83 -4.68 22.20
N TYR A 148 -6.15 -5.92 21.82
CA TYR A 148 -7.48 -6.50 21.98
C TYR A 148 -7.65 -6.84 23.46
N ASP A 149 -8.38 -6.00 24.20
CA ASP A 149 -8.82 -6.31 25.56
C ASP A 149 -10.03 -7.26 25.48
N ASP A 150 -9.80 -8.48 25.96
CA ASP A 150 -10.78 -9.55 26.10
C ASP A 150 -11.76 -9.22 27.26
N GLY A 151 -13.04 -9.45 27.02
CA GLY A 151 -14.11 -8.91 27.86
C GLY A 151 -14.13 -9.44 29.29
N SER A 152 -14.37 -8.53 30.24
CA SER A 152 -15.05 -8.88 31.49
C SER A 152 -15.98 -7.76 31.95
N GLU A 153 -17.21 -8.16 32.29
CA GLU A 153 -18.29 -7.35 32.83
C GLU A 153 -17.91 -6.62 34.14
N SER A 154 -18.48 -5.44 34.39
CA SER A 154 -19.65 -5.29 35.29
C SER A 154 -19.72 -3.90 35.98
N ILE A 155 -20.96 -3.36 36.04
CA ILE A 155 -21.57 -2.38 36.98
C ILE A 155 -20.95 -0.95 37.01
N GLY A 156 -21.64 0.17 36.80
CA GLY A 156 -23.05 0.50 36.85
C GLY A 156 -23.25 1.75 37.73
N ARG A 157 -23.84 2.85 37.21
CA ARG A 157 -24.96 3.61 37.83
C ARG A 157 -25.28 4.91 37.06
N PRO A 158 -26.53 5.43 37.24
CA PRO A 158 -27.17 6.43 36.38
C PRO A 158 -27.36 7.81 37.05
N SER A 159 -27.57 8.85 36.24
CA SER A 159 -28.22 10.13 36.58
C SER A 159 -28.67 10.76 35.25
N GLU A 160 -29.74 11.51 35.09
CA GLU A 160 -30.93 11.81 35.88
C GLU A 160 -31.93 12.48 34.91
N ARG A 161 -33.21 12.44 35.25
CA ARG A 161 -34.35 12.79 34.40
C ARG A 161 -34.79 14.25 34.60
N GLY A 162 -35.17 14.93 33.51
CA GLY A 162 -36.24 15.94 33.50
C GLY A 162 -36.10 17.01 32.40
N PRO A 163 -37.20 17.70 31.97
CA PRO A 163 -38.58 17.25 31.78
C PRO A 163 -39.12 17.57 30.36
N ARG A 164 -40.33 17.05 30.09
CA ARG A 164 -41.10 17.08 28.83
C ARG A 164 -41.67 18.46 28.46
N GLU A 165 -41.79 18.72 27.16
CA GLU A 165 -42.94 19.44 26.58
C GLU A 165 -43.54 18.63 25.41
N ALA A 166 -44.86 18.74 25.28
CA ALA A 166 -45.73 17.92 24.46
C ALA A 166 -46.23 18.69 23.23
N GLY A 167 -46.38 18.01 22.10
CA GLY A 167 -46.99 18.59 20.89
C GLY A 167 -47.18 17.58 19.78
N GLU A 168 -48.33 16.91 19.83
CA GLU A 168 -49.14 16.44 18.68
C GLU A 168 -48.74 15.16 17.92
N ARG A 169 -49.79 14.41 17.55
CA ARG A 169 -49.87 12.99 17.18
C ARG A 169 -50.60 12.94 15.81
N GLU A 170 -50.04 12.25 14.81
CA GLU A 170 -50.61 11.06 14.11
C GLU A 170 -50.72 11.30 12.57
N PRO A 171 -50.92 10.28 11.68
CA PRO A 171 -50.28 8.95 11.64
C PRO A 171 -50.03 8.38 10.19
N VAL A 172 -49.41 7.19 10.13
CA VAL A 172 -49.41 6.09 9.10
C VAL A 172 -48.97 6.35 7.64
N ALA A 173 -47.99 5.56 7.16
CA ALA A 173 -48.06 4.82 5.89
C ALA A 173 -47.09 3.62 5.88
N MET A 174 -47.64 2.41 5.98
CA MET A 174 -47.00 1.12 5.67
C MET A 174 -47.33 0.77 4.21
N ALA A 175 -46.35 0.29 3.44
CA ALA A 175 -46.57 -0.49 2.21
C ALA A 175 -45.35 -1.41 2.01
N SER A 176 -45.45 -2.68 2.38
CA SER A 176 -45.75 -3.84 1.48
C SER A 176 -44.57 -4.19 0.57
N THR A 177 -43.70 -5.13 0.95
CA THR A 177 -43.74 -6.57 0.58
C THR A 177 -44.07 -6.86 -0.88
N VAL A 178 -43.07 -7.31 -1.63
CA VAL A 178 -43.23 -8.23 -2.77
C VAL A 178 -42.22 -9.38 -2.62
N ALA A 179 -42.73 -10.53 -2.23
CA ALA A 179 -42.22 -11.87 -2.53
C ALA A 179 -42.43 -12.14 -4.03
N ARG A 180 -41.68 -12.93 -4.82
CA ARG A 180 -40.82 -14.13 -4.68
C ARG A 180 -40.22 -14.34 -6.08
N GLN A 181 -39.00 -14.88 -6.22
CA GLN A 181 -38.77 -16.04 -7.08
C GLN A 181 -37.36 -16.61 -6.89
N SER A 182 -37.31 -17.93 -6.96
CA SER A 182 -36.20 -18.81 -6.63
C SER A 182 -35.39 -19.15 -7.88
N GLY A 183 -34.06 -19.17 -7.77
CA GLY A 183 -33.14 -19.74 -8.77
C GLY A 183 -31.68 -19.54 -8.35
N GLU A 184 -31.03 -20.67 -7.98
CA GLU A 184 -29.59 -21.05 -7.92
C GLU A 184 -28.43 -20.01 -7.78
N PRO A 185 -27.28 -20.40 -7.18
CA PRO A 185 -26.30 -19.45 -6.66
C PRO A 185 -25.41 -18.91 -7.78
N GLU A 186 -25.72 -17.72 -8.29
CA GLU A 186 -24.79 -16.97 -9.12
C GLU A 186 -23.61 -16.46 -8.27
N GLU A 187 -22.47 -17.08 -8.54
CA GLU A 187 -21.12 -16.67 -8.22
C GLU A 187 -20.96 -15.15 -8.32
N TYR A 188 -20.61 -14.51 -7.19
CA TYR A 188 -20.38 -13.09 -7.10
C TYR A 188 -19.15 -12.69 -7.95
N ALA A 189 -19.41 -12.29 -9.19
CA ALA A 189 -18.47 -11.59 -10.04
C ALA A 189 -18.88 -10.10 -10.05
N PRO A 190 -18.10 -9.17 -9.46
CA PRO A 190 -18.48 -7.77 -9.34
C PRO A 190 -18.61 -7.02 -10.69
N PHE A 191 -18.32 -7.67 -11.83
CA PHE A 191 -18.53 -7.11 -13.17
C PHE A 191 -19.08 -8.15 -14.15
N GLY A 192 -20.40 -8.38 -14.11
CA GLY A 192 -21.10 -9.13 -15.15
C GLY A 192 -21.14 -8.37 -16.49
N LYS A 193 -20.99 -9.10 -17.60
CA LYS A 193 -20.88 -8.59 -19.00
C LYS A 193 -22.11 -7.82 -19.55
N GLY A 194 -23.06 -7.42 -18.69
CA GLY A 194 -24.24 -6.63 -19.05
C GLY A 194 -24.22 -5.17 -18.59
N ALA A 195 -23.21 -4.71 -17.84
CA ALA A 195 -23.18 -3.36 -17.25
C ALA A 195 -22.63 -2.26 -18.19
N ARG A 196 -22.98 -2.28 -19.49
CA ARG A 196 -22.69 -1.16 -20.41
C ARG A 196 -23.98 -0.41 -20.73
N GLY A 197 -24.38 0.45 -19.80
CA GLY A 197 -25.24 1.60 -20.13
C GLY A 197 -24.42 2.68 -20.87
N PRO A 198 -25.06 3.59 -21.61
CA PRO A 198 -24.37 4.63 -22.36
C PRO A 198 -23.60 5.55 -21.41
N VAL A 199 -22.32 5.76 -21.71
CA VAL A 199 -21.38 6.57 -20.93
C VAL A 199 -21.78 8.05 -21.05
N PRO A 200 -22.12 8.75 -19.95
CA PRO A 200 -22.11 10.20 -19.96
C PRO A 200 -20.65 10.64 -20.00
N GLU A 201 -20.32 11.50 -20.97
CA GLU A 201 -19.02 12.14 -21.13
C GLU A 201 -18.67 12.92 -19.86
N ALA A 202 -17.95 12.28 -18.95
CA ALA A 202 -17.41 12.91 -17.75
C ALA A 202 -15.93 13.18 -18.01
N SER A 203 -15.62 14.42 -18.37
CA SER A 203 -14.26 14.96 -18.38
C SER A 203 -13.53 14.57 -17.11
N SER A 204 -12.48 13.77 -17.26
CA SER A 204 -11.50 13.44 -16.24
C SER A 204 -10.78 14.71 -15.79
N ARG A 205 -11.30 15.37 -14.75
CA ARG A 205 -10.52 16.32 -13.95
C ARG A 205 -9.78 15.52 -12.90
N THR A 206 -8.54 15.14 -13.20
CA THR A 206 -7.55 14.88 -12.15
C THR A 206 -7.46 16.16 -11.31
N ALA A 207 -7.86 16.08 -10.04
CA ALA A 207 -7.67 17.20 -9.14
C ALA A 207 -6.14 17.37 -8.96
N ALA A 208 -5.58 18.37 -9.64
CA ALA A 208 -4.19 18.75 -9.48
C ALA A 208 -3.92 18.96 -7.98
N VAL A 209 -2.92 18.27 -7.44
CA VAL A 209 -2.47 18.45 -6.06
C VAL A 209 -2.22 19.94 -5.85
N SER A 210 -2.92 20.54 -4.89
CA SER A 210 -2.83 21.97 -4.62
C SER A 210 -1.37 22.35 -4.37
N THR A 211 -0.93 23.49 -4.91
CA THR A 211 0.42 24.05 -4.68
C THR A 211 0.75 24.12 -3.19
N GLU A 212 -0.27 24.37 -2.36
CA GLU A 212 -0.17 24.35 -0.90
C GLU A 212 0.21 22.98 -0.32
N GLN A 213 -0.36 21.89 -0.85
CA GLN A 213 -0.05 20.54 -0.40
C GLN A 213 1.37 20.12 -0.81
N ASN A 214 1.81 20.55 -2.00
CA ASN A 214 3.19 20.32 -2.44
C ASN A 214 4.19 21.08 -1.57
N LEU A 215 3.91 22.35 -1.24
CA LEU A 215 4.76 23.13 -0.35
C LEU A 215 4.83 22.51 1.06
N LYS A 216 3.71 22.08 1.64
CA LYS A 216 3.71 21.40 2.95
C LYS A 216 4.57 20.14 2.97
N ARG A 217 4.52 19.34 1.90
CA ARG A 217 5.36 18.14 1.77
C ARG A 217 6.83 18.47 1.62
N ILE A 218 7.17 19.48 0.81
CA ILE A 218 8.56 19.94 0.63
C ILE A 218 9.12 20.48 1.95
N THR A 219 8.36 21.29 2.69
CA THR A 219 8.77 21.82 4.00
C THR A 219 9.05 20.69 4.99
N ALA A 220 8.15 19.72 5.14
CA ALA A 220 8.35 18.58 6.05
C ALA A 220 9.59 17.74 5.68
N ALA A 221 9.84 17.55 4.37
CA ALA A 221 11.03 16.85 3.91
C ALA A 221 12.31 17.63 4.23
N LEU A 222 12.32 18.96 4.08
CA LEU A 222 13.47 19.80 4.41
C LEU A 222 13.76 19.84 5.91
N GLU A 223 12.73 19.92 6.75
CA GLU A 223 12.87 19.83 8.22
C GLU A 223 13.47 18.50 8.64
N LYS A 224 13.06 17.40 8.01
CA LYS A 224 13.62 16.07 8.24
C LYS A 224 15.07 15.97 7.76
N CYS A 225 15.39 16.51 6.59
CA CYS A 225 16.78 16.57 6.13
C CYS A 225 17.67 17.35 7.12
N ASN A 226 17.17 18.48 7.63
CA ASN A 226 17.90 19.29 8.61
C ASN A 226 18.10 18.55 9.94
N SER A 227 17.11 17.80 10.43
CA SER A 227 17.27 17.01 11.67
C SER A 227 18.23 15.83 11.52
N THR A 228 18.38 15.29 10.31
CA THR A 228 19.35 14.22 10.01
C THR A 228 20.78 14.71 9.80
N LEU A 229 20.99 15.99 9.48
CA LEU A 229 22.31 16.61 9.36
C LEU A 229 22.87 16.96 10.75
N THR A 230 23.10 15.93 11.55
CA THR A 230 23.69 16.09 12.89
C THR A 230 25.17 16.47 12.79
N PRO A 231 25.77 17.05 13.85
CA PRO A 231 27.20 17.35 13.86
C PRO A 231 28.08 16.15 13.53
N ALA A 232 27.72 14.95 13.98
CA ALA A 232 28.43 13.71 13.67
C ALA A 232 28.40 13.39 12.16
N VAL A 233 27.24 13.57 11.50
CA VAL A 233 27.12 13.38 10.04
C VAL A 233 27.94 14.42 9.27
N LEU A 234 28.06 15.64 9.80
CA LEU A 234 28.88 16.70 9.19
C LEU A 234 30.39 16.44 9.34
N GLU A 235 30.83 15.82 10.43
CA GLU A 235 32.21 15.39 10.62
C GLU A 235 32.57 14.26 9.65
N GLU A 236 31.72 13.23 9.56
CA GLU A 236 31.88 12.11 8.62
C GLU A 236 31.72 12.52 7.15
N PHE A 237 31.09 13.67 6.88
CA PHE A 237 30.92 14.18 5.53
C PHE A 237 32.28 14.37 4.84
N ALA A 238 33.35 14.68 5.57
CA ALA A 238 34.70 14.84 5.04
C ALA A 238 35.32 13.54 4.52
N ASP A 239 34.82 12.37 4.94
CA ASP A 239 35.35 11.06 4.55
C ASP A 239 34.55 10.38 3.43
N LEU A 240 33.40 10.95 3.06
CA LEU A 240 32.54 10.41 2.00
C LEU A 240 33.20 10.43 0.60
N PRO A 241 32.80 9.54 -0.32
CA PRO A 241 33.24 9.57 -1.70
C PRO A 241 32.98 10.92 -2.39
N MET A 242 33.95 11.41 -3.17
CA MET A 242 33.87 12.73 -3.81
C MET A 242 32.64 12.90 -4.72
N SER A 243 32.24 11.82 -5.41
CA SER A 243 31.04 11.81 -6.27
C SER A 243 29.76 12.05 -5.47
N LEU A 244 29.66 11.49 -4.27
CA LEU A 244 28.50 11.64 -3.39
C LEU A 244 28.46 13.05 -2.78
N LYS A 245 29.60 13.58 -2.33
CA LYS A 245 29.75 14.97 -1.85
C LYS A 245 29.33 15.97 -2.92
N GLN A 246 29.84 15.82 -4.14
CA GLN A 246 29.52 16.70 -5.27
C GLN A 246 28.04 16.65 -5.63
N ARG A 247 27.43 15.46 -5.64
CA ARG A 247 26.00 15.29 -5.90
C ARG A 247 25.15 15.99 -4.84
N PHE A 248 25.49 15.81 -3.56
CA PHE A 248 24.78 16.44 -2.45
C PHE A 248 24.90 17.97 -2.50
N LEU A 249 26.11 18.51 -2.63
CA LEU A 249 26.34 19.95 -2.71
C LEU A 249 25.66 20.59 -3.93
N LYS A 250 25.67 19.90 -5.07
CA LYS A 250 24.94 20.34 -6.27
C LYS A 250 23.43 20.42 -6.01
N ALA A 251 22.85 19.38 -5.39
CA ALA A 251 21.43 19.37 -5.08
C ALA A 251 21.02 20.49 -4.11
N VAL A 252 21.83 20.76 -3.08
CA VAL A 252 21.61 21.87 -2.14
C VAL A 252 21.71 23.22 -2.84
N LYS A 253 22.72 23.40 -3.72
CA LYS A 253 22.89 24.63 -4.50
C LYS A 253 21.73 24.88 -5.46
N ASP A 254 21.31 23.85 -6.20
CA ASP A 254 20.19 23.93 -7.15
C ASP A 254 18.88 24.24 -6.41
N LEU A 255 18.71 23.73 -5.18
CA LEU A 255 17.56 24.06 -4.33
C LEU A 255 17.62 25.52 -3.83
N SER A 256 18.78 25.99 -3.36
CA SER A 256 18.98 27.38 -2.94
C SER A 256 18.67 28.35 -4.07
N SER A 257 19.19 28.11 -5.28
CA SER A 257 18.93 28.98 -6.43
C SER A 257 17.46 29.02 -6.85
N LYS A 258 16.70 27.95 -6.60
CA LYS A 258 15.24 27.93 -6.83
C LYS A 258 14.49 28.66 -5.72
N ALA A 259 14.98 28.60 -4.48
CA ALA A 259 14.42 29.32 -3.35
C ALA A 259 14.63 30.84 -3.50
N ASP A 260 15.81 31.27 -3.96
CA ASP A 260 16.12 32.68 -4.23
C ASP A 260 15.21 33.26 -5.33
N GLY A 261 14.69 32.43 -6.24
CA GLY A 261 13.74 32.84 -7.28
C GLY A 261 12.28 32.95 -6.82
N LEU A 262 11.99 32.66 -5.54
CA LEU A 262 10.66 32.79 -4.93
C LEU A 262 10.51 34.10 -4.12
N GLU A 263 11.58 34.87 -3.95
CA GLU A 263 11.59 36.20 -3.33
C GLU A 263 11.31 37.34 -4.33
#